data_AF-A0A2S5A652-F1
#
_entry.id   AF-A0A2S5A652-F1
#
_cell.length_a   1.000
_cell.length_b   1.000
_cell.length_c   1.000
_cell.angle_alpha   90.00
_cell.angle_beta   90.00
_cell.angle_gamma   90.00
#
_symmetry.space_group_name_H-M   'P 1'
#
loop_
_entity.id
_entity.type
_entity.pdbx_description
1 polymer ?
#
loop_
_entity_poly.entity_id
_entity_poly.type
_entity_poly.pdbx_seq_one_letter_code
_entity_poly.pdbx_strand_id
1 'polypeptide(L)'
;MENFKIREGGFKEIRNALLIKAIPISLLAASAGLAISHFNSNGQPDDVNVLPYVIPMMLAAMAFGLYRGVNRQKVIFDSYKLSVDDLSIVREQHNTPTITIDNNELTEIIKKSDGGFVIKGNSAVNVIAVPAQINEIEKLEKLLAEKKPISTQSNESFLQKYNRILSLFTIGLMVIVYTDKDKIVVGICGTVLLMLLGYSFYETQRSKNIDNKTKKGMWWLILVTASIIGVMYFKLTT
;
A
#
# COMPACT_ATOMS: atom_id res chain seq x y z
N MET A 1 -8.20 -13.89 28.88
CA MET A 1 -7.48 -13.53 27.63
C MET A 1 -7.74 -14.60 26.61
N GLU A 2 -8.56 -14.30 25.61
CA GLU A 2 -8.84 -15.20 24.49
C GLU A 2 -7.92 -14.89 23.31
N ASN A 3 -7.54 -15.92 22.55
CA ASN A 3 -6.61 -15.80 21.44
C ASN A 3 -7.24 -16.31 20.15
N PHE A 4 -7.26 -15.46 19.14
CA PHE A 4 -7.76 -15.74 17.81
C PHE A 4 -6.62 -15.75 16.81
N LYS A 5 -6.63 -16.76 15.93
CA LYS A 5 -5.63 -16.95 14.87
C LYS A 5 -6.35 -17.14 13.53
N ILE A 6 -5.60 -16.96 12.46
CA ILE A 6 -6.09 -17.27 11.11
C ILE A 6 -6.35 -18.77 10.96
N ARG A 7 -7.43 -19.11 10.26
CA ARG A 7 -7.73 -20.50 9.88
C ARG A 7 -6.68 -21.08 8.96
N GLU A 8 -6.40 -22.37 9.13
CA GLU A 8 -5.45 -23.06 8.27
C GLU A 8 -5.87 -22.92 6.79
N GLY A 9 -4.94 -22.49 5.94
CA GLY A 9 -5.20 -22.29 4.52
C GLY A 9 -5.97 -21.03 4.14
N GLY A 10 -6.38 -20.17 5.09
CA GLY A 10 -7.14 -18.94 4.82
C GLY A 10 -6.45 -17.98 3.84
N PHE A 11 -5.11 -18.00 3.76
CA PHE A 11 -4.37 -17.18 2.80
C PHE A 11 -4.72 -17.48 1.33
N LYS A 12 -5.10 -18.72 1.00
CA LYS A 12 -5.42 -19.11 -0.39
C LYS A 12 -6.58 -18.29 -0.97
N GLU A 13 -7.54 -17.92 -0.13
CA GLU A 13 -8.71 -17.14 -0.53
C GLU A 13 -8.34 -15.70 -0.89
N ILE A 14 -7.44 -15.08 -0.13
CA ILE A 14 -7.04 -13.69 -0.35
C ILE A 14 -5.93 -13.55 -1.39
N ARG A 15 -5.18 -14.63 -1.67
CA ARG A 15 -4.06 -14.62 -2.63
C ARG A 15 -4.49 -14.10 -4.01
N ASN A 16 -5.62 -14.58 -4.52
CA ASN A 16 -6.11 -14.17 -5.84
C ASN A 16 -6.53 -12.70 -5.83
N ALA A 17 -7.17 -12.23 -4.77
CA ALA A 17 -7.53 -10.82 -4.63
C ALA A 17 -6.29 -9.91 -4.57
N LEU A 18 -5.19 -10.36 -3.93
CA LEU A 18 -3.92 -9.63 -3.94
C LEU A 18 -3.33 -9.55 -5.35
N LEU A 19 -3.30 -10.65 -6.09
CA LEU A 19 -2.75 -10.70 -7.45
C LEU A 19 -3.57 -9.87 -8.43
N ILE A 20 -4.90 -9.97 -8.40
CA ILE A 20 -5.81 -9.20 -9.26
C ILE A 20 -5.64 -7.69 -9.05
N LYS A 21 -5.27 -7.26 -7.84
CA LYS A 21 -5.01 -5.84 -7.55
C LYS A 21 -3.58 -5.42 -7.96
N ALA A 22 -2.60 -6.28 -7.73
CA ALA A 22 -1.19 -5.94 -7.96
C ALA A 22 -0.83 -5.94 -9.45
N ILE A 23 -1.29 -6.93 -10.22
CA ILE A 23 -0.91 -7.11 -11.63
C ILE A 23 -1.27 -5.88 -12.49
N PRO A 24 -2.51 -5.35 -12.46
CA PRO A 24 -2.85 -4.19 -13.28
C PRO A 24 -2.02 -2.94 -12.94
N ILE A 25 -1.74 -2.71 -11.65
CA ILE A 25 -0.93 -1.57 -11.21
C ILE A 25 0.51 -1.73 -11.70
N SER A 26 1.08 -2.93 -11.58
CA SER A 26 2.44 -3.20 -12.06
C SER A 26 2.56 -3.07 -13.58
N LEU A 27 1.56 -3.56 -14.33
CA LEU A 27 1.50 -3.40 -15.78
C LEU A 27 1.37 -1.93 -16.18
N LEU A 28 0.51 -1.16 -15.50
CA LEU A 28 0.36 0.27 -15.76
C LEU A 28 1.68 1.02 -15.53
N ALA A 29 2.37 0.75 -14.41
CA ALA A 29 3.66 1.36 -14.09
C ALA A 29 4.75 0.98 -15.12
N ALA A 30 4.78 -0.28 -15.54
CA ALA A 30 5.67 -0.77 -16.60
C ALA A 30 5.42 -0.05 -17.93
N SER A 31 4.16 0.05 -18.36
CA SER A 31 3.76 0.77 -19.57
C SER A 31 4.12 2.24 -19.51
N ALA A 32 3.91 2.90 -18.37
CA ALA A 32 4.31 4.30 -18.16
C ALA A 32 5.83 4.47 -18.30
N GLY A 33 6.63 3.56 -17.73
CA GLY A 33 8.08 3.58 -17.88
C GLY A 33 8.54 3.43 -19.33
N LEU A 34 7.92 2.50 -20.08
CA LEU A 34 8.21 2.32 -21.51
C LEU A 34 7.80 3.56 -22.33
N ALA A 35 6.66 4.17 -22.04
CA ALA A 35 6.21 5.38 -22.70
C ALA A 35 7.19 6.54 -22.46
N ILE A 36 7.62 6.74 -21.21
CA ILE A 36 8.63 7.75 -20.86
C ILE A 36 9.93 7.53 -21.65
N SER A 37 10.40 6.28 -21.72
CA SER A 37 11.59 5.94 -22.51
C SER A 37 11.41 6.28 -23.99
N HIS A 38 10.28 5.90 -24.57
CA HIS A 38 10.00 6.10 -26.00
C HIS A 38 9.91 7.59 -26.38
N PHE A 39 9.20 8.40 -25.59
CA PHE A 39 9.04 9.83 -25.89
C PHE A 39 10.32 10.64 -25.69
N ASN A 40 11.23 10.18 -24.82
CA ASN A 40 12.52 10.84 -24.61
C ASN A 40 13.58 10.47 -25.66
N SER A 41 13.41 9.34 -26.37
CA SER A 41 14.35 8.86 -27.41
C SER A 41 14.23 9.55 -28.78
N ASN A 42 13.15 10.30 -29.05
CA ASN A 42 12.77 10.82 -30.38
C ASN A 42 13.70 11.90 -31.01
N GLY A 43 15.00 11.91 -30.70
CA GLY A 43 15.99 12.83 -31.27
C GLY A 43 17.37 12.23 -31.55
N GLN A 44 17.58 10.91 -31.32
CA GLN A 44 18.86 10.26 -31.59
C GLN A 44 18.76 9.37 -32.85
N PRO A 45 19.57 9.63 -33.90
CA PRO A 45 19.44 8.95 -35.20
C PRO A 45 19.93 7.48 -35.23
N ASP A 46 20.59 6.99 -34.18
CA ASP A 46 21.18 5.64 -34.10
C ASP A 46 20.63 4.79 -32.95
N ASP A 47 19.30 4.80 -32.73
CA ASP A 47 18.70 4.07 -31.62
C ASP A 47 18.62 2.55 -31.92
N VAL A 48 19.53 1.78 -31.33
CA VAL A 48 19.45 0.31 -31.30
C VAL A 48 18.15 -0.08 -30.62
N ASN A 49 17.31 -0.89 -31.28
CA ASN A 49 16.05 -1.34 -30.70
C ASN A 49 16.31 -2.26 -29.49
N VAL A 50 16.33 -1.68 -28.30
CA VAL A 50 16.55 -2.38 -27.02
C VAL A 50 15.28 -3.00 -26.43
N LEU A 51 14.09 -2.66 -26.96
CA LEU A 51 12.81 -3.13 -26.44
C LEU A 51 12.68 -4.67 -26.36
N PRO A 52 13.17 -5.47 -27.34
CA PRO A 52 13.12 -6.92 -27.26
C PRO A 52 13.87 -7.51 -26.05
N TYR A 53 14.82 -6.77 -25.48
CA TYR A 53 15.58 -7.19 -24.30
C TYR A 53 14.97 -6.63 -23.00
N VAL A 54 14.56 -5.36 -23.02
CA VAL A 54 14.00 -4.67 -21.85
C VAL A 54 12.66 -5.27 -21.42
N ILE A 55 11.77 -5.60 -22.36
CA ILE A 55 10.44 -6.10 -22.04
C ILE A 55 10.50 -7.47 -21.31
N PRO A 56 11.21 -8.50 -21.82
CA PRO A 56 11.32 -9.77 -21.09
C PRO A 56 11.99 -9.61 -19.72
N MET A 57 13.03 -8.78 -19.61
CA MET A 57 13.69 -8.52 -18.33
C MET A 57 12.74 -7.88 -17.32
N MET A 58 11.94 -6.91 -17.75
CA MET A 58 10.93 -6.24 -16.91
C MET A 58 9.83 -7.22 -16.47
N LEU A 59 9.33 -8.06 -17.37
CA LEU A 59 8.33 -9.08 -17.05
C LEU A 59 8.88 -10.11 -16.05
N ALA A 60 10.12 -10.56 -16.23
CA ALA A 60 10.78 -11.47 -15.29
C ALA A 60 10.95 -10.83 -13.91
N ALA A 61 11.41 -9.58 -13.85
CA ALA A 61 11.53 -8.82 -12.60
C ALA A 61 10.18 -8.64 -11.89
N MET A 62 9.12 -8.33 -12.65
CA MET A 62 7.76 -8.20 -12.13
C MET A 62 7.24 -9.53 -11.58
N ALA A 63 7.38 -10.63 -12.34
CA ALA A 63 6.96 -11.96 -11.91
C ALA A 63 7.68 -12.40 -10.62
N PHE A 64 9.00 -12.20 -10.56
CA PHE A 64 9.81 -12.48 -9.37
C PHE A 64 9.40 -11.61 -8.17
N GLY A 65 9.19 -10.31 -8.40
CA GLY A 65 8.73 -9.36 -7.38
C GLY A 65 7.37 -9.74 -6.80
N LEU A 66 6.41 -10.07 -7.65
CA LEU A 66 5.07 -10.54 -7.25
C LEU A 66 5.16 -11.85 -6.48
N TYR A 67 5.91 -12.83 -6.96
CA TYR A 67 6.12 -14.11 -6.27
C TYR A 67 6.67 -13.91 -4.86
N ARG A 68 7.76 -13.12 -4.73
CA ARG A 68 8.38 -12.81 -3.44
C ARG A 68 7.45 -12.00 -2.54
N GLY A 69 6.71 -11.05 -3.10
CA GLY A 69 5.72 -10.24 -2.40
C GLY A 69 4.60 -11.08 -1.81
N VAL A 70 4.01 -11.98 -2.59
CA VAL A 70 2.93 -12.88 -2.16
C VAL A 70 3.42 -13.83 -1.07
N ASN A 71 4.60 -14.44 -1.22
CA ASN A 71 5.14 -15.35 -0.20
C ASN A 71 5.41 -14.63 1.13
N ARG A 72 5.85 -13.38 1.08
CA ARG A 72 6.02 -12.57 2.28
C ARG A 72 4.68 -12.21 2.92
N GLN A 73 3.69 -11.82 2.11
CA GLN A 73 2.33 -11.54 2.61
C GLN A 73 1.71 -12.77 3.26
N LYS A 74 1.99 -13.97 2.72
CA LYS A 74 1.59 -15.23 3.35
C LYS A 74 2.14 -15.36 4.76
N VAL A 75 3.44 -15.16 4.96
CA VAL A 75 4.07 -15.25 6.30
C VAL A 75 3.46 -14.25 7.28
N ILE A 76 3.25 -12.99 6.84
CA ILE A 76 2.62 -11.95 7.68
C ILE A 76 1.19 -12.35 8.04
N PHE A 77 0.43 -12.85 7.08
CA PHE A 77 -0.96 -13.27 7.27
C PHE A 77 -1.06 -14.48 8.20
N ASP A 78 -0.31 -15.55 7.93
CA ASP A 78 -0.35 -16.80 8.71
C ASP A 78 0.13 -16.58 10.17
N SER A 79 1.00 -15.59 10.40
CA SER A 79 1.48 -15.21 11.73
C SER A 79 0.52 -14.32 12.54
N TYR A 80 -0.62 -13.94 11.98
CA TYR A 80 -1.56 -13.04 12.63
C TYR A 80 -2.16 -13.69 13.88
N LYS A 81 -2.09 -12.94 14.98
CA LYS A 81 -2.69 -13.30 16.26
C LYS A 81 -3.37 -12.08 16.84
N LEU A 82 -4.64 -12.27 17.24
CA LEU A 82 -5.43 -11.27 17.93
C LEU A 82 -5.73 -11.80 19.32
N SER A 83 -5.36 -11.05 20.34
CA SER A 83 -5.66 -11.36 21.73
C SER A 83 -6.67 -10.35 22.26
N VAL A 84 -7.74 -10.85 22.86
CA VAL A 84 -8.80 -10.03 23.45
C VAL A 84 -8.89 -10.36 24.93
N ASP A 85 -8.71 -9.36 25.78
CA ASP A 85 -8.90 -9.48 27.22
C ASP A 85 -9.82 -8.37 27.75
N ASP A 86 -10.02 -8.32 29.07
CA ASP A 86 -10.96 -7.39 29.69
C ASP A 86 -10.48 -5.94 29.67
N LEU A 87 -9.22 -5.68 29.35
CA LEU A 87 -8.61 -4.35 29.39
C LEU A 87 -8.25 -3.82 28.00
N SER A 88 -7.89 -4.70 27.08
CA SER A 88 -7.25 -4.35 25.82
C SER A 88 -7.50 -5.37 24.71
N ILE A 89 -7.24 -4.91 23.48
CA ILE A 89 -7.22 -5.71 22.27
C ILE A 89 -5.83 -5.59 21.65
N VAL A 90 -5.12 -6.71 21.52
CA VAL A 90 -3.73 -6.76 21.06
C VAL A 90 -3.61 -7.52 19.74
N ARG A 91 -2.97 -6.91 18.74
CA ARG A 91 -2.62 -7.55 17.46
C ARG A 91 -1.12 -7.76 17.35
N GLU A 92 -0.73 -9.00 17.06
CA GLU A 92 0.64 -9.41 16.76
C GLU A 92 0.72 -9.95 15.32
N GLN A 93 1.79 -9.61 14.60
CA GLN A 93 2.11 -10.15 13.26
C GLN A 93 3.62 -10.16 13.04
N HIS A 94 4.08 -11.06 12.17
CA HIS A 94 5.49 -11.17 11.81
C HIS A 94 6.04 -9.86 11.22
N ASN A 95 7.13 -9.37 11.80
CA ASN A 95 7.86 -8.17 11.37
C ASN A 95 7.02 -6.88 11.34
N THR A 96 5.88 -6.86 12.02
CA THR A 96 5.00 -5.69 12.13
C THR A 96 4.93 -5.25 13.59
N PRO A 97 4.94 -3.93 13.88
CA PRO A 97 4.75 -3.46 15.25
C PRO A 97 3.47 -4.03 15.89
N THR A 98 3.57 -4.45 17.15
CA THR A 98 2.41 -4.83 17.96
C THR A 98 1.51 -3.61 18.15
N ILE A 99 0.21 -3.80 17.97
CA ILE A 99 -0.79 -2.75 18.26
C ILE A 99 -1.61 -3.23 19.44
N THR A 100 -1.62 -2.43 20.50
CA THR A 100 -2.50 -2.59 21.66
C THR A 100 -3.47 -1.42 21.66
N ILE A 101 -4.77 -1.72 21.77
CA ILE A 101 -5.83 -0.73 21.94
C ILE A 101 -6.49 -1.04 23.28
N ASP A 102 -6.35 -0.14 24.25
CA ASP A 102 -7.06 -0.26 25.51
C ASP A 102 -8.56 -0.03 25.29
N ASN A 103 -9.42 -0.69 26.05
CA ASN A 103 -10.88 -0.56 25.92
C ASN A 103 -11.34 0.89 26.11
N ASN A 104 -10.63 1.67 26.95
CA ASN A 104 -10.92 3.09 27.16
C ASN A 104 -10.56 3.95 25.93
N GLU A 105 -9.66 3.49 25.07
CA GLU A 105 -9.29 4.16 23.82
C GLU A 105 -10.10 3.68 22.62
N LEU A 106 -10.92 2.64 22.78
CA LEU A 106 -11.71 2.05 21.71
C LEU A 106 -12.78 3.03 21.21
N THR A 107 -12.60 3.55 20.00
CA THR A 107 -13.50 4.54 19.40
C THR A 107 -14.58 3.90 18.54
N GLU A 108 -14.26 2.87 17.77
CA GLU A 108 -15.20 2.28 16.81
C GLU A 108 -14.84 0.82 16.51
N ILE A 109 -15.85 -0.03 16.35
CA ILE A 109 -15.72 -1.37 15.76
C ILE A 109 -16.60 -1.41 14.53
N ILE A 110 -16.00 -1.66 13.36
CA ILE A 110 -16.71 -1.72 12.08
C ILE A 110 -16.65 -3.15 11.54
N LYS A 111 -17.79 -3.72 11.20
CA LYS A 111 -17.88 -4.96 10.41
C LYS A 111 -17.91 -4.62 8.92
N LYS A 112 -16.97 -5.19 8.17
CA LYS A 112 -16.89 -5.03 6.72
C LYS A 112 -17.85 -5.98 6.01
N SER A 113 -18.15 -5.66 4.75
CA SER A 113 -18.97 -6.52 3.88
C SER A 113 -18.32 -7.87 3.57
N ASP A 114 -17.00 -7.98 3.66
CA ASP A 114 -16.27 -9.25 3.51
C ASP A 114 -16.29 -10.11 4.78
N GLY A 115 -16.91 -9.64 5.87
CA GLY A 115 -16.98 -10.30 7.16
C GLY A 115 -15.81 -9.96 8.10
N GLY A 116 -14.80 -9.22 7.64
CA GLY A 116 -13.71 -8.76 8.51
C GLY A 116 -14.15 -7.65 9.47
N PHE A 117 -13.29 -7.33 10.43
CA PHE A 117 -13.52 -6.23 11.38
C PHE A 117 -12.43 -5.17 11.29
N VAL A 118 -12.77 -3.93 11.60
CA VAL A 118 -11.83 -2.83 11.84
C VAL A 118 -12.07 -2.30 13.23
N ILE A 119 -11.07 -2.41 14.08
CA ILE A 119 -11.10 -1.93 15.46
C ILE A 119 -10.25 -0.66 15.50
N LYS A 120 -10.88 0.48 15.78
CA LYS A 120 -10.22 1.79 15.84
C LYS A 120 -10.04 2.25 17.28
N GLY A 121 -8.83 2.70 17.61
CA GLY A 121 -8.53 3.39 18.85
C GLY A 121 -8.71 4.91 18.73
N ASN A 122 -8.16 5.64 19.69
CA ASN A 122 -8.18 7.11 19.75
C ASN A 122 -7.30 7.81 18.69
N SER A 123 -6.48 7.06 17.95
CA SER A 123 -5.50 7.58 17.00
C SER A 123 -5.61 6.91 15.64
N ALA A 124 -5.35 7.66 14.57
CA ALA A 124 -5.36 7.16 13.20
C ALA A 124 -4.36 6.01 12.94
N VAL A 125 -3.32 5.89 13.78
CA VAL A 125 -2.31 4.80 13.69
C VAL A 125 -2.65 3.60 14.56
N ASN A 126 -3.62 3.74 15.48
CA ASN A 126 -4.11 2.68 16.37
C ASN A 126 -5.34 2.04 15.74
N VAL A 127 -5.13 1.35 14.62
CA VAL A 127 -6.20 0.65 13.90
C VAL A 127 -5.78 -0.80 13.71
N ILE A 128 -6.60 -1.73 14.20
CA ILE A 128 -6.42 -3.17 14.01
C ILE A 128 -7.42 -3.63 12.95
N ALA A 129 -6.91 -4.10 11.81
CA ALA A 129 -7.71 -4.80 10.83
C ALA A 129 -7.71 -6.29 11.16
N VAL A 130 -8.91 -6.87 11.28
CA VAL A 130 -9.14 -8.30 11.50
C VAL A 130 -9.67 -8.90 10.20
N PRO A 131 -8.98 -9.87 9.59
CA PRO A 131 -9.46 -10.52 8.38
C PRO A 131 -10.64 -11.47 8.66
N ALA A 132 -11.49 -11.69 7.66
CA ALA A 132 -12.63 -12.60 7.77
C ALA A 132 -12.23 -14.08 7.93
N GLN A 133 -10.98 -14.43 7.61
CA GLN A 133 -10.43 -15.78 7.72
C GLN A 133 -9.99 -16.14 9.16
N ILE A 134 -10.40 -15.38 10.17
CA ILE A 134 -10.06 -15.69 11.56
C ILE A 134 -10.88 -16.89 12.06
N ASN A 135 -10.28 -17.73 12.89
CA ASN A 135 -10.97 -18.83 13.55
C ASN A 135 -12.02 -18.30 14.54
N GLU A 136 -13.10 -19.05 14.71
CA GLU A 136 -14.16 -18.74 15.69
C GLU A 136 -14.73 -17.32 15.54
N ILE A 137 -14.97 -16.87 14.30
CA ILE A 137 -15.41 -15.51 14.00
C ILE A 137 -16.68 -15.09 14.75
N GLU A 138 -17.62 -16.02 14.94
CA GLU A 138 -18.86 -15.78 15.70
C GLU A 138 -18.59 -15.49 17.18
N LYS A 139 -17.58 -16.17 17.76
CA LYS A 139 -17.16 -15.95 19.15
C LYS A 139 -16.47 -14.60 19.29
N LEU A 140 -15.58 -14.27 18.35
CA LEU A 140 -14.94 -12.97 18.30
C LEU A 140 -15.98 -11.84 18.18
N GLU A 141 -16.97 -12.00 17.30
CA GLU A 141 -18.03 -11.01 17.11
C GLU A 141 -18.81 -10.75 18.40
N LYS A 142 -19.16 -11.79 19.16
CA LYS A 142 -19.82 -11.66 20.46
C LYS A 142 -18.94 -10.89 21.45
N LEU A 143 -17.67 -11.24 21.59
CA LEU A 143 -16.74 -10.54 22.49
C LEU A 143 -16.53 -9.07 22.11
N LEU A 144 -16.45 -8.78 20.81
CA LEU A 144 -16.33 -7.40 20.33
C LEU A 144 -17.60 -6.60 20.58
N ALA A 145 -18.78 -7.20 20.36
CA ALA A 145 -20.07 -6.57 20.60
C ALA A 145 -20.31 -6.26 22.08
N GLU A 146 -19.80 -7.09 22.99
CA GLU A 146 -19.81 -6.84 24.45
C GLU A 146 -19.00 -5.58 24.83
N LYS A 147 -17.92 -5.30 24.10
CA LYS A 147 -17.06 -4.13 24.36
C LYS A 147 -17.62 -2.85 23.76
N LYS A 148 -18.11 -2.91 22.53
CA LYS A 148 -18.66 -1.75 21.83
C LYS A 148 -19.64 -2.17 20.73
N PRO A 149 -20.74 -1.43 20.50
CA PRO A 149 -21.64 -1.69 19.39
C PRO A 149 -20.90 -1.73 18.05
N ILE A 150 -21.15 -2.79 17.28
CA ILE A 150 -20.54 -3.00 15.97
C ILE A 150 -21.31 -2.21 14.92
N SER A 151 -20.63 -1.25 14.29
CA SER A 151 -21.16 -0.49 13.17
C SER A 151 -20.93 -1.23 11.85
N THR A 152 -21.81 -1.04 10.88
CA THR A 152 -21.60 -1.46 9.48
C THR A 152 -21.20 -0.30 8.57
N GLN A 153 -21.35 0.94 9.05
CA GLN A 153 -20.98 2.14 8.31
C GLN A 153 -19.55 2.52 8.64
N SER A 154 -18.72 2.67 7.61
CA SER A 154 -17.35 3.14 7.77
C SER A 154 -17.25 4.63 7.51
N ASN A 155 -16.87 5.40 8.52
CA ASN A 155 -16.39 6.77 8.31
C ASN A 155 -14.90 6.71 7.87
N GLU A 156 -14.67 6.35 6.61
CA GLU A 156 -13.32 6.40 6.02
C GLU A 156 -13.00 7.84 5.62
N SER A 157 -11.75 8.25 5.84
CA SER A 157 -11.31 9.57 5.38
C SER A 157 -11.34 9.64 3.85
N PHE A 158 -11.55 10.83 3.30
CA PHE A 158 -11.59 11.05 1.85
C PHE A 158 -10.36 10.45 1.14
N LEU A 159 -9.17 10.65 1.71
CA LEU A 159 -7.92 10.11 1.15
C LEU A 159 -7.87 8.57 1.14
N GLN A 160 -8.42 7.91 2.17
CA GLN A 160 -8.50 6.45 2.21
C GLN A 160 -9.44 5.91 1.13
N LYS A 161 -10.62 6.53 1.00
CA LYS A 161 -11.63 6.15 0.01
C LYS A 161 -11.10 6.24 -1.43
N TYR A 162 -10.30 7.28 -1.73
CA TYR A 162 -9.80 7.56 -3.08
C TYR A 162 -8.35 7.15 -3.32
N ASN A 163 -7.73 6.34 -2.44
CA ASN A 163 -6.32 5.98 -2.55
C ASN A 163 -5.96 5.33 -3.92
N ARG A 164 -6.87 4.55 -4.52
CA ARG A 164 -6.64 3.99 -5.87
C ARG A 164 -6.58 5.07 -6.94
N ILE A 165 -7.49 6.03 -6.89
CA ILE A 165 -7.50 7.17 -7.83
C ILE A 165 -6.25 8.02 -7.61
N LEU A 166 -5.87 8.25 -6.35
CA LEU A 166 -4.65 8.98 -6.00
C LEU A 166 -3.40 8.29 -6.55
N SER A 167 -3.34 6.96 -6.51
CA SER A 167 -2.24 6.17 -7.09
C SER A 167 -2.17 6.27 -8.62
N LEU A 168 -3.32 6.32 -9.30
CA LEU A 168 -3.35 6.55 -10.75
C LEU A 168 -2.95 7.99 -11.08
N PHE A 169 -3.40 8.94 -10.27
CA PHE A 169 -3.07 10.36 -10.41
C PHE A 169 -1.56 10.60 -10.24
N THR A 170 -0.90 9.97 -9.26
CA THR A 170 0.56 10.09 -9.10
C THR A 170 1.33 9.53 -10.29
N ILE A 171 0.90 8.40 -10.88
CA ILE A 171 1.50 7.85 -12.11
C ILE A 171 1.32 8.83 -13.27
N GLY A 172 0.13 9.42 -13.43
CA GLY A 172 -0.14 10.45 -14.45
C GLY A 172 0.76 11.67 -14.30
N LEU A 173 0.90 12.20 -13.08
CA LEU A 173 1.82 13.31 -12.79
C LEU A 173 3.27 12.95 -13.12
N MET A 174 3.69 11.71 -12.83
CA MET A 174 5.03 11.24 -13.16
C MET A 174 5.25 11.23 -14.67
N VAL A 175 4.30 10.72 -15.47
CA VAL A 175 4.42 10.76 -16.94
C VAL A 175 4.56 12.20 -17.42
N ILE A 176 3.69 13.11 -16.98
CA ILE A 176 3.72 14.54 -17.38
C ILE A 176 5.07 15.18 -17.07
N VAL A 177 5.61 15.01 -15.85
CA VAL A 177 6.90 15.59 -15.46
C VAL A 177 8.02 15.11 -16.38
N TYR A 178 8.00 13.85 -16.79
CA TYR A 178 9.05 13.27 -17.63
C TYR A 178 8.87 13.54 -19.12
N THR A 179 7.64 13.69 -19.64
CA THR A 179 7.40 13.84 -21.08
C THR A 179 7.11 15.27 -21.54
N ASP A 180 6.56 16.12 -20.68
CA ASP A 180 6.16 17.48 -21.07
C ASP A 180 7.37 18.43 -21.20
N LYS A 181 7.25 19.42 -22.08
CA LYS A 181 8.27 20.46 -22.34
C LYS A 181 7.91 21.81 -21.73
N ASP A 182 6.63 22.04 -21.42
CA ASP A 182 6.18 23.28 -20.81
C ASP A 182 6.68 23.38 -19.37
N LYS A 183 7.48 24.42 -19.12
CA LYS A 183 8.13 24.68 -17.81
C LYS A 183 7.11 24.86 -16.69
N ILE A 184 5.98 25.52 -16.98
CA ILE A 184 4.93 25.80 -16.00
C ILE A 184 4.23 24.48 -15.63
N VAL A 185 3.88 23.67 -16.63
CA VAL A 185 3.24 22.37 -16.41
C VAL A 185 4.15 21.45 -15.60
N VAL A 186 5.42 21.32 -15.99
CA VAL A 186 6.42 20.50 -15.26
C VAL A 186 6.62 21.00 -13.83
N GLY A 187 6.70 22.32 -13.62
CA GLY A 187 6.85 22.93 -12.31
C GLY A 187 5.69 22.60 -11.37
N ILE A 188 4.45 22.80 -11.83
CA ILE A 188 3.23 22.53 -11.03
C ILE A 188 3.09 21.03 -10.76
N CYS A 189 3.11 20.19 -11.81
CA CYS A 189 2.92 18.75 -11.68
C CYS A 189 4.03 18.11 -10.83
N GLY A 190 5.27 18.54 -11.01
CA GLY A 190 6.40 18.05 -10.22
C GLY A 190 6.29 18.42 -8.74
N THR A 191 5.87 19.64 -8.43
CA THR A 191 5.65 20.09 -7.05
C THR A 191 4.55 19.25 -6.37
N VAL A 192 3.41 19.06 -7.03
CA VAL A 192 2.31 18.23 -6.50
C VAL A 192 2.76 16.78 -6.31
N LEU A 193 3.49 16.22 -7.28
CA LEU A 193 4.02 14.86 -7.19
C LEU A 193 4.96 14.69 -5.99
N LEU A 194 5.88 15.64 -5.76
CA LEU A 194 6.80 15.61 -4.62
C LEU A 194 6.05 15.69 -3.28
N MET A 195 5.01 16.52 -3.18
CA MET A 195 4.16 16.59 -1.98
C MET A 195 3.45 15.25 -1.71
N LEU A 196 2.89 14.62 -2.75
CA LEU A 196 2.20 13.33 -2.60
C LEU A 196 3.16 12.20 -2.20
N LEU A 197 4.35 12.16 -2.80
CA LEU A 197 5.39 11.19 -2.45
C LEU A 197 5.90 11.40 -1.01
N GLY A 198 6.13 12.66 -0.61
CA GLY A 198 6.53 13.00 0.75
C GLY A 198 5.47 12.61 1.78
N TYR A 199 4.20 12.92 1.51
CA TYR A 199 3.09 12.52 2.37
C TYR A 199 2.96 10.99 2.48
N SER A 200 3.03 10.27 1.35
CA SER A 200 2.99 8.81 1.33
C SER A 200 4.13 8.16 2.11
N PHE A 201 5.35 8.73 1.97
CA PHE A 201 6.51 8.30 2.74
C PHE A 201 6.28 8.50 4.24
N TYR A 202 5.85 9.69 4.65
CA TYR A 202 5.57 10.01 6.05
C TYR A 202 4.50 9.08 6.66
N GLU A 203 3.36 8.93 6.00
CA GLU A 203 2.27 8.04 6.44
C GLU A 203 2.73 6.60 6.60
N THR A 204 3.54 6.10 5.66
CA THR A 204 4.03 4.72 5.75
C THR A 204 5.01 4.52 6.89
N GLN A 205 5.92 5.47 7.12
CA GLN A 205 6.86 5.37 8.25
C GLN A 205 6.11 5.38 9.59
N ARG A 206 5.07 6.19 9.71
CA ARG A 206 4.26 6.31 10.94
C ARG A 206 3.31 5.12 11.16
N SER A 207 2.83 4.48 10.09
CA SER A 207 1.83 3.41 10.19
C SER A 207 2.32 2.19 10.97
N LYS A 208 1.57 1.76 11.99
CA LYS A 208 1.84 0.51 12.73
C LYS A 208 1.36 -0.74 12.00
N ASN A 209 0.61 -0.57 10.91
CA ASN A 209 0.05 -1.66 10.11
C ASN A 209 0.97 -2.12 8.97
N ILE A 210 2.11 -1.46 8.80
CA ILE A 210 3.09 -1.78 7.76
C ILE A 210 4.31 -2.41 8.41
N ASP A 211 4.74 -3.53 7.85
CA ASP A 211 5.85 -4.30 8.38
C ASP A 211 7.19 -3.57 8.14
N ASN A 212 8.14 -3.76 9.07
CA ASN A 212 9.38 -3.00 9.13
C ASN A 212 10.25 -3.15 7.88
N LYS A 213 10.16 -4.28 7.17
CA LYS A 213 10.92 -4.49 5.94
C LYS A 213 10.36 -3.65 4.79
N THR A 214 9.05 -3.36 4.78
CA THR A 214 8.44 -2.48 3.77
C THR A 214 8.84 -1.05 4.04
N LYS A 215 8.81 -0.63 5.32
CA LYS A 215 9.30 0.69 5.74
C LYS A 215 10.75 0.94 5.35
N LYS A 216 11.62 -0.06 5.53
CA LYS A 216 13.02 -0.01 5.08
C LYS A 216 13.14 0.04 3.56
N GLY A 217 12.34 -0.75 2.84
CA GLY A 217 12.30 -0.72 1.38
C GLY A 217 11.89 0.63 0.80
N MET A 218 11.08 1.41 1.52
CA MET A 218 10.66 2.74 1.08
C MET A 218 11.77 3.78 1.05
N TRP A 219 12.96 3.51 1.60
CA TRP A 219 14.09 4.41 1.42
C TRP A 219 14.52 4.53 -0.05
N TRP A 220 14.20 3.54 -0.91
CA TRP A 220 14.35 3.67 -2.36
C TRP A 220 13.54 4.82 -2.96
N LEU A 221 12.45 5.25 -2.30
CA LEU A 221 11.66 6.40 -2.73
C LEU A 221 12.50 7.68 -2.77
N ILE A 222 13.54 7.81 -1.93
CA ILE A 222 14.42 8.98 -1.95
C ILE A 222 15.15 9.11 -3.29
N LEU A 223 15.59 8.00 -3.88
CA LEU A 223 16.23 8.04 -5.20
C LEU A 223 15.23 8.44 -6.29
N VAL A 224 13.98 7.98 -6.20
CA VAL A 224 12.91 8.39 -7.12
C VAL A 224 12.65 9.89 -7.00
N THR A 225 12.53 10.41 -5.78
CA THR A 225 12.36 11.84 -5.49
C THR A 225 13.53 12.65 -6.02
N ALA A 226 14.77 12.22 -5.79
CA ALA A 226 15.96 12.89 -6.31
C ALA A 226 15.99 12.93 -7.85
N SER A 227 15.59 11.83 -8.52
CA SER A 227 15.47 11.78 -9.98
C SER A 227 14.43 12.77 -10.50
N ILE A 228 13.27 12.87 -9.83
CA ILE A 228 12.22 13.84 -10.20
C ILE A 228 12.74 15.27 -10.08
N ILE A 229 13.43 15.59 -8.97
CA ILE A 229 14.02 16.91 -8.74
C ILE A 229 15.06 17.24 -9.82
N GLY A 230 15.92 16.28 -10.18
CA GLY A 230 16.92 16.46 -11.23
C GLY A 230 16.29 16.76 -12.60
N VAL A 231 15.24 16.04 -12.98
CA VAL A 231 14.51 16.27 -14.25
C VAL A 231 13.81 17.62 -14.23
N MET A 232 13.15 17.98 -13.13
CA MET A 232 12.54 19.31 -12.99
C MET A 232 13.57 20.41 -13.10
N TYR A 233 14.71 20.29 -12.41
CA TYR A 233 15.78 21.29 -12.45
C TYR A 233 16.30 21.49 -13.87
N PHE A 234 16.58 20.40 -14.59
CA PHE A 234 17.03 20.46 -15.98
C PHE A 234 16.00 21.18 -16.85
N LYS A 235 14.74 20.74 -16.86
CA LYS A 235 13.69 21.32 -17.71
C LYS A 235 13.32 22.77 -17.38
N LEU A 236 13.47 23.19 -16.12
CA LEU A 236 13.16 24.57 -15.73
C LEU A 236 14.29 25.53 -16.09
N THR A 237 15.53 25.07 -16.08
CA THR A 237 16.72 25.92 -16.31
C THR A 237 17.12 26.01 -17.78
N THR A 238 16.96 24.95 -18.56
CA THR A 238 17.11 24.97 -20.02
C THR A 238 15.81 25.40 -20.68
#